data_AF-A0A962Q1J5-F1
#
_entry.id   AF-A0A962Q1J5-F1
#
_cell.length_a   1.000
_cell.length_b   1.000
_cell.length_c   1.000
_cell.angle_alpha   90.00
_cell.angle_beta   90.00
_cell.angle_gamma   90.00
#
_symmetry.space_group_name_H-M   'P 1'
#
loop_
_entity.id
_entity.type
_entity.pdbx_description
1 polymer ?
#
loop_
_entity_poly.entity_id
_entity_poly.type
_entity_poly.pdbx_seq_one_letter_code
_entity_poly.pdbx_strand_id
1 'polypeptide(L)'
;MTAGLMALASAVTSAADKPNILVIWGDDVGRANISAYTMGMMGYRTPNIDRIANEGMIFTDYYGEQSCTAGRSSFIMGQSVFRTGLSKVGLPGAKLGM
;
A
#
# COMPACT_ATOMS: atom_id res chain seq x y z
N MET A 1 -35.72 7.95 51.96
CA MET A 1 -34.92 6.96 51.21
C MET A 1 -35.54 6.81 49.83
N THR A 2 -35.12 7.61 48.86
CA THR A 2 -35.60 7.56 47.47
C THR A 2 -34.48 6.97 46.63
N ALA A 3 -34.61 5.70 46.26
CA ALA A 3 -33.67 5.02 45.37
C ALA A 3 -33.92 5.47 43.92
N GLY A 4 -33.02 6.29 43.38
CA GLY A 4 -33.03 6.71 41.98
C GLY A 4 -32.51 5.59 41.08
N LEU A 5 -33.34 5.13 40.15
CA LEU A 5 -33.00 4.14 39.14
C LEU A 5 -32.14 4.82 38.06
N MET A 6 -30.83 4.60 38.10
CA MET A 6 -29.89 5.13 37.11
C MET A 6 -29.86 4.17 35.91
N ALA A 7 -30.53 4.54 34.82
CA ALA A 7 -30.55 3.77 33.58
C ALA A 7 -29.19 3.90 32.87
N LEU A 8 -28.45 2.78 32.78
CA LEU A 8 -27.26 2.65 31.96
C LEU A 8 -27.68 2.63 30.48
N ALA A 9 -27.57 3.77 29.80
CA ALA A 9 -27.73 3.83 28.35
C ALA A 9 -26.53 3.14 27.69
N SER A 10 -26.74 1.93 27.17
CA SER A 10 -25.76 1.24 26.33
C SER A 10 -25.56 2.03 25.04
N ALA A 11 -24.38 2.62 24.87
CA ALA A 11 -24.01 3.27 23.61
C ALA A 11 -23.92 2.18 22.52
N VAL A 12 -24.87 2.20 21.59
CA VAL A 12 -24.83 1.38 20.38
C VAL A 12 -23.70 1.93 19.51
N THR A 13 -22.55 1.26 19.51
CA THR A 13 -21.49 1.57 18.54
C THR A 13 -21.98 1.14 17.17
N SER A 14 -22.23 2.10 16.28
CA SER A 14 -22.54 1.80 14.88
C SER A 14 -21.26 1.26 14.25
N ALA A 15 -21.31 0.04 13.70
CA ALA A 15 -20.19 -0.49 12.92
C ALA A 15 -19.91 0.49 11.76
N ALA A 16 -18.67 0.97 11.65
CA ALA A 16 -18.27 1.82 10.54
C ALA A 16 -18.41 1.05 9.23
N ASP A 17 -18.90 1.73 8.19
CA ASP A 17 -19.00 1.14 6.85
C ASP A 17 -17.62 0.63 6.40
N LYS A 18 -17.60 -0.58 5.83
CA LYS A 18 -16.36 -1.21 5.39
C LYS A 18 -15.77 -0.40 4.22
N PRO A 19 -14.53 0.11 4.33
CA PRO A 19 -13.93 0.89 3.26
C PRO A 19 -13.56 -0.01 2.07
N ASN A 20 -13.59 0.57 0.87
CA ASN A 20 -13.01 -0.04 -0.33
C ASN A 20 -11.52 0.30 -0.38
N ILE A 21 -10.67 -0.70 -0.62
CA ILE A 21 -9.21 -0.54 -0.68
C ILE A 21 -8.76 -0.77 -2.12
N LEU A 22 -8.12 0.23 -2.73
CA LEU A 22 -7.53 0.17 -4.07
C LEU A 22 -6.00 0.28 -3.97
N VAL A 23 -5.29 -0.70 -4.53
CA VAL A 23 -3.84 -0.67 -4.67
C VAL A 23 -3.50 -0.39 -6.14
N ILE A 24 -2.71 0.65 -6.39
CA ILE A 24 -2.21 1.02 -7.72
C ILE A 24 -0.70 0.84 -7.72
N TRP A 25 -0.17 0.11 -8.71
CA TRP A 25 1.25 -0.13 -8.86
C TRP A 25 1.76 0.36 -10.22
N GLY A 26 2.89 1.05 -10.21
CA GLY A 26 3.66 1.33 -11.42
C GLY A 26 4.73 0.24 -11.62
N ASP A 27 4.93 -0.21 -12.86
CA ASP A 27 6.02 -1.11 -13.22
C ASP A 27 7.24 -0.28 -13.66
N ASP A 28 8.43 -0.60 -13.15
CA ASP A 28 9.67 0.14 -13.40
C ASP A 28 9.58 1.67 -13.18
N VAL A 29 8.71 2.11 -12.25
CA VAL A 29 8.57 3.53 -11.89
C VAL A 29 9.51 3.88 -10.74
N GLY A 30 10.53 4.67 -11.03
CA GLY A 30 11.46 5.20 -10.03
C GLY A 30 10.86 6.36 -9.24
N ARG A 31 11.43 6.66 -8.07
CA ARG A 31 11.00 7.79 -7.22
C ARG A 31 11.03 9.13 -7.96
N ALA A 32 12.06 9.35 -8.77
CA ALA A 32 12.19 10.58 -9.55
C ALA A 32 11.13 10.69 -10.65
N ASN A 33 10.49 9.58 -11.05
CA ASN A 33 9.44 9.55 -12.07
C ASN A 33 8.11 10.20 -11.64
N ILE A 34 7.95 10.50 -10.35
CA ILE A 34 6.72 11.07 -9.79
C ILE A 34 7.03 12.50 -9.29
N SER A 35 6.29 13.49 -9.81
CA SER A 35 6.62 14.90 -9.53
C SER A 35 6.38 15.33 -8.09
N ALA A 36 5.53 14.63 -7.33
CA ALA A 36 5.38 14.83 -5.89
C ALA A 36 6.69 14.65 -5.11
N TYR A 37 7.61 13.78 -5.56
CA TYR A 37 8.90 13.56 -4.89
C TYR A 37 10.00 14.51 -5.33
N THR A 38 9.90 15.05 -6.55
CA THR A 38 10.94 15.91 -7.14
C THR A 38 10.53 17.38 -7.20
N MET A 39 9.31 17.71 -6.76
CA MET A 39 8.70 19.03 -6.88
C MET A 39 8.69 19.56 -8.34
N GLY A 40 8.67 18.64 -9.31
CA GLY A 40 8.70 18.95 -10.75
C GLY A 40 10.08 19.27 -11.31
N MET A 41 11.16 19.00 -10.57
CA MET A 41 12.54 19.20 -11.03
C MET A 41 12.85 18.43 -12.32
N MET A 42 12.18 17.31 -12.56
CA MET A 42 12.39 16.49 -13.77
C MET A 42 11.70 17.05 -15.03
N GLY A 43 11.04 18.21 -14.95
CA GLY A 43 10.46 18.93 -16.10
C GLY A 43 9.04 18.52 -16.49
N TYR A 44 8.49 17.44 -15.93
CA TYR A 44 7.10 17.02 -16.12
C TYR A 44 6.32 17.00 -14.80
N ARG A 45 5.00 16.84 -14.92
CA ARG A 45 4.06 16.77 -13.79
C ARG A 45 3.17 15.53 -13.90
N THR A 46 2.85 14.93 -12.75
CA THR A 46 1.94 13.81 -12.57
C THR A 46 0.70 14.26 -11.79
N PRO A 47 -0.14 15.15 -12.33
CA PRO A 47 -1.14 15.89 -11.55
C PRO A 47 -2.13 15.01 -10.77
N ASN A 48 -2.52 13.86 -11.32
CA ASN A 48 -3.41 12.93 -10.64
C ASN A 48 -2.74 12.21 -9.45
N ILE A 49 -1.45 11.90 -9.55
CA ILE A 49 -0.67 11.26 -8.48
C ILE A 49 -0.29 12.31 -7.43
N ASP A 50 0.08 13.51 -7.86
CA ASP A 50 0.38 14.65 -7.00
C ASP A 50 -0.84 15.02 -6.14
N ARG A 51 -2.04 14.96 -6.71
CA ARG A 51 -3.30 15.15 -5.97
C ARG A 51 -3.46 14.12 -4.84
N ILE A 52 -3.20 12.84 -5.10
CA ILE A 52 -3.26 11.77 -4.07
C ILE A 52 -2.24 12.03 -2.95
N ALA A 53 -1.03 12.49 -3.30
CA ALA A 53 -0.01 12.83 -2.31
C ALA A 53 -0.41 14.04 -1.44
N ASN A 54 -1.03 15.07 -2.04
CA ASN A 54 -1.47 16.27 -1.33
C ASN A 54 -2.71 16.05 -0.44
N GLU A 55 -3.65 15.20 -0.87
CA GLU A 55 -4.86 14.86 -0.11
C GLU A 55 -4.61 13.77 0.94
N GLY A 56 -3.49 13.04 0.84
CA GLY A 56 -3.17 11.91 1.67
C GLY A 56 -1.82 12.07 2.37
N MET A 57 -0.97 11.05 2.19
CA MET A 57 0.36 11.02 2.77
C MET A 57 1.40 10.59 1.73
N ILE A 58 2.63 11.05 1.94
CA ILE A 58 3.80 10.69 1.15
C ILE A 58 4.78 9.90 2.03
N PHE A 59 5.27 8.78 1.52
CA PHE A 59 6.29 7.98 2.19
C PHE A 59 7.67 8.40 1.70
N THR A 60 8.51 8.93 2.58
CA THR A 60 9.89 9.31 2.21
C THR A 60 10.80 8.10 2.01
N ASP A 61 10.46 7.00 2.68
CA ASP A 61 11.23 5.77 2.75
C ASP A 61 10.31 4.59 2.43
N TYR A 62 10.50 4.01 1.24
CA TYR A 62 9.79 2.83 0.77
C TYR A 62 10.78 1.95 0.01
N TYR A 63 10.93 0.71 0.45
CA TYR A 63 11.89 -0.25 -0.11
C TYR A 63 11.14 -1.38 -0.80
N GLY A 64 11.45 -1.57 -2.08
CA GLY A 64 10.96 -2.67 -2.89
C GLY A 64 12.05 -3.69 -3.21
N GLU A 65 11.62 -4.88 -3.60
CA GLU A 65 12.53 -5.90 -4.13
C GLU A 65 12.98 -5.55 -5.55
N GLN A 66 14.19 -5.99 -5.91
CA GLN A 66 14.87 -5.61 -7.17
C GLN A 66 14.29 -6.28 -8.43
N SER A 67 13.22 -7.07 -8.33
CA SER A 67 12.63 -7.81 -9.44
C SER A 67 11.10 -7.74 -9.40
N CYS A 68 10.43 -7.66 -10.55
CA CYS A 68 8.97 -7.64 -10.63
C CYS A 68 8.33 -8.86 -9.95
N THR A 69 8.90 -10.06 -10.14
CA THR A 69 8.41 -11.30 -9.47
C THR A 69 8.59 -11.22 -7.96
N ALA A 70 9.78 -10.78 -7.53
CA ALA A 70 10.13 -10.65 -6.12
C ALA A 70 9.25 -9.61 -5.42
N GLY A 71 9.10 -8.41 -5.99
CA GLY A 71 8.32 -7.31 -5.42
C GLY A 71 6.83 -7.63 -5.38
N ARG A 72 6.28 -8.21 -6.46
CA ARG A 72 4.86 -8.62 -6.50
C ARG A 72 4.55 -9.73 -5.51
N SER A 73 5.40 -10.76 -5.44
CA SER A 73 5.18 -11.86 -4.51
C SER A 73 5.31 -11.43 -3.04
N SER A 74 6.27 -10.57 -2.71
CA SER A 74 6.47 -10.11 -1.34
C SER A 74 5.33 -9.24 -0.84
N PHE A 75 4.79 -8.36 -1.70
CA PHE A 75 3.61 -7.56 -1.38
C PHE A 75 2.34 -8.41 -1.23
N ILE A 76 2.05 -9.28 -2.19
CA ILE A 76 0.80 -10.08 -2.19
C ILE A 76 0.76 -11.03 -0.99
N MET A 77 1.89 -11.68 -0.68
CA MET A 77 1.96 -12.64 0.42
C MET A 77 2.27 -11.98 1.77
N GLY A 78 2.73 -10.73 1.78
CA GLY A 78 3.22 -10.05 2.98
C GLY A 78 4.44 -10.75 3.61
N GLN A 79 5.27 -11.41 2.78
CA GLN A 79 6.41 -12.21 3.22
C GLN A 79 7.69 -11.78 2.50
N SER A 80 8.84 -11.94 3.16
CA SER A 80 10.13 -11.74 2.49
C SER A 80 10.32 -12.75 1.36
N VAL A 81 11.04 -12.35 0.32
CA VAL A 81 11.31 -13.21 -0.85
C VAL A 81 12.07 -14.47 -0.50
N PHE A 82 12.80 -14.45 0.62
CA PHE A 82 13.45 -15.63 1.17
C PHE A 82 12.45 -16.72 1.57
N ARG A 83 11.27 -16.34 2.09
CA ARG A 83 10.22 -17.28 2.47
C ARG A 83 9.38 -17.75 1.28
N THR A 84 9.20 -16.90 0.27
CA THR A 84 8.42 -17.26 -0.93
C THR A 84 9.26 -18.06 -1.93
N GLY A 85 10.58 -17.92 -1.91
CA GLY A 85 11.48 -18.54 -2.89
C GLY A 85 11.46 -17.86 -4.26
N LEU A 86 10.72 -16.75 -4.42
CA LEU A 86 10.49 -16.04 -5.68
C LEU A 86 11.41 -14.82 -5.82
N SER A 87 12.70 -14.99 -5.54
CA SER A 87 13.68 -13.90 -5.51
C SER A 87 14.14 -13.41 -6.89
N LYS A 88 13.84 -14.16 -7.96
CA LYS A 88 14.19 -13.83 -9.34
C LYS A 88 13.04 -14.16 -10.28
N VAL A 89 13.13 -13.65 -11.51
CA VAL A 89 12.21 -14.02 -12.59
C VAL A 89 12.28 -15.53 -12.80
N GLY A 90 11.12 -16.19 -12.67
CA GLY A 90 10.99 -17.61 -12.92
C GLY A 90 11.24 -17.92 -14.40
N LEU A 91 12.03 -18.96 -14.67
CA LEU A 91 12.18 -19.49 -16.02
C LEU A 91 11.00 -20.41 -16.33
N PRO A 92 10.59 -20.52 -17.61
CA PRO A 92 9.62 -21.53 -18.02
C PRO A 92 10.04 -22.93 -17.55
N GLY A 93 9.15 -23.64 -16.84
CA GLY A 93 9.41 -24.98 -16.30
C GLY A 93 10.19 -25.01 -14.97
N ALA A 94 10.41 -23.88 -14.31
CA ALA A 94 11.02 -23.85 -12.99
C ALA A 94 10.14 -24.60 -11.95
N LYS A 95 10.79 -25.32 -11.02
CA LYS A 95 10.12 -26.01 -9.91
C LYS A 95 9.52 -25.06 -8.88
N LEU A 96 10.04 -23.82 -8.80
CA LEU A 96 9.61 -22.76 -7.91
C LEU A 96 8.84 -21.72 -8.74
N GLY A 97 7.62 -21.40 -8.30
CA GLY A 97 6.69 -20.49 -8.98
C GLY A 97 5.45 -20.21 -8.12
N MET A 98 4.62 -19.25 -8.55
CA MET A 98 3.20 -19.15 -8.17
C MET A 98 2.36 -19.80 -9.26
#